data_AF-A0A939XG20-F1
#
_entry.id   AF-A0A939XG20-F1
#
_cell.length_a   1.000
_cell.length_b   1.000
_cell.length_c   1.000
_cell.angle_alpha   90.00
_cell.angle_beta   90.00
_cell.angle_gamma   90.00
#
_symmetry.space_group_name_H-M   'P 1'
#
loop_
_entity.id
_entity.type
_entity.pdbx_description
1 polymer ?
#
loop_
_entity_poly.entity_id
_entity_poly.type
_entity_poly.pdbx_seq_one_letter_code
_entity_poly.pdbx_strand_id
1 'polypeptide(L)'
;MTSDELDHSFDLPYMRVPHPKYKKRGAVPAYEMIKNSVNIHRGCFGGCSFCTISAHQGKQVVSRSEKSILDEVRMVASSEGFNGVLTDLGGPSANMYGMRGRNQELCRRCTRYSCIHPTRCRNLQCDHQPLIDLYRKAASVKGVKHLYIGSGIRCDLFYDDNHGADYFREVVLHHVSGRLKVAPEHTSDRVLRHMRKPPFELFERTKQDFDHICATAGLRYQLIPYFISSHPGCTVGDMADLAVKMKRMGYRLEQIQDFTPTPMSLSTEMYYTGINPDTMEPVFVETDPERKREQNLMFFYYKPENRDKIVKLLHRTHNEKYLPQLFPHPTPNKKNNPHTNLHTTPNKKNNSHTNPNTTPNKKSKPNPSPQTHHNQSNSHTNP
;
A
#
# COMPACT_ATOMS: atom_id res chain seq x y z
N MET A 1 -18.54 23.05 7.26
CA MET A 1 -17.63 23.26 6.12
C MET A 1 -18.37 22.94 4.83
N THR A 2 -18.69 23.97 4.05
CA THR A 2 -19.22 23.88 2.69
C THR A 2 -18.06 23.72 1.68
N SER A 3 -18.39 23.53 0.40
CA SER A 3 -17.38 23.52 -0.67
C SER A 3 -16.69 24.88 -0.79
N ASP A 4 -17.44 25.98 -0.73
CA ASP A 4 -16.89 27.34 -0.81
C ASP A 4 -15.96 27.66 0.37
N GLU A 5 -16.32 27.24 1.59
CA GLU A 5 -15.46 27.39 2.77
C GLU A 5 -14.16 26.58 2.61
N LEU A 6 -14.25 25.40 1.98
CA LEU A 6 -13.09 24.56 1.72
C LEU A 6 -12.18 25.18 0.66
N ASP A 7 -12.74 25.61 -0.46
CA ASP A 7 -12.01 26.28 -1.53
C ASP A 7 -11.31 27.53 -0.99
N HIS A 8 -12.02 28.37 -0.24
CA HIS A 8 -11.42 29.55 0.40
C HIS A 8 -10.22 29.19 1.29
N SER A 9 -10.30 28.10 2.05
CA SER A 9 -9.18 27.63 2.86
C SER A 9 -7.97 27.21 2.03
N PHE A 10 -8.15 26.64 0.83
CA PHE A 10 -7.04 26.25 -0.05
C PHE A 10 -6.50 27.42 -0.88
N ASP A 11 -7.32 28.43 -1.16
CA ASP A 11 -6.97 29.62 -1.95
C ASP A 11 -6.19 30.68 -1.15
N LEU A 12 -6.02 30.49 0.16
CA LEU A 12 -5.15 31.35 0.97
C LEU A 12 -3.71 31.35 0.42
N PRO A 13 -2.96 32.47 0.55
CA PRO A 13 -1.66 32.65 -0.10
C PRO A 13 -0.52 31.89 0.61
N TYR A 14 -0.62 30.57 0.67
CA TYR A 14 0.41 29.70 1.23
C TYR A 14 1.66 29.71 0.35
N MET A 15 2.82 29.79 0.98
CA MET A 15 4.10 29.73 0.24
C MET A 15 4.39 28.36 -0.38
N ARG A 16 3.67 27.30 0.03
CA ARG A 16 3.86 25.91 -0.42
C ARG A 16 5.31 25.39 -0.32
N VAL A 17 6.11 25.97 0.57
CA VAL A 17 7.49 25.55 0.86
C VAL A 17 7.70 25.45 2.37
N PRO A 18 8.67 24.64 2.84
CA PRO A 18 8.98 24.57 4.26
C PRO A 18 9.38 25.93 4.83
N HIS A 19 9.05 26.18 6.09
CA HIS A 19 9.43 27.42 6.77
C HIS A 19 10.95 27.66 6.68
N PRO A 20 11.43 28.88 6.38
CA PRO A 20 12.86 29.16 6.13
C PRO A 20 13.82 28.69 7.23
N LYS A 21 13.36 28.61 8.48
CA LYS A 21 14.07 28.04 9.63
C LYS A 21 14.64 26.64 9.37
N TYR A 22 14.02 25.84 8.48
CA TYR A 22 14.44 24.48 8.17
C TYR A 22 15.53 24.38 7.10
N LYS A 23 15.89 25.48 6.41
CA LYS A 23 16.89 25.46 5.31
C LYS A 23 18.24 24.84 5.70
N LYS A 24 18.69 25.03 6.94
CA LYS A 24 19.95 24.49 7.46
C LYS A 24 19.86 23.03 7.95
N ARG A 25 18.67 22.43 7.99
CA ARG A 25 18.44 21.06 8.48
C ARG A 25 18.37 20.01 7.37
N GLY A 26 18.65 20.40 6.13
CA GLY A 26 18.58 19.53 4.96
C GLY A 26 17.19 19.40 4.36
N ALA A 27 17.03 18.45 3.45
CA ALA A 27 15.74 18.17 2.81
C ALA A 27 14.73 17.67 3.85
N VAL A 28 13.49 18.17 3.78
CA VAL A 28 12.39 17.74 4.65
C VAL A 28 11.66 16.60 3.92
N PRO A 29 11.77 15.32 4.36
CA PRO A 29 11.23 14.20 3.60
C PRO A 29 9.73 14.30 3.34
N ALA A 30 8.97 14.78 4.33
CA ALA A 30 7.52 14.97 4.19
C ALA A 30 7.18 16.01 3.11
N TYR A 31 7.96 17.08 2.98
CA TYR A 31 7.77 18.09 1.94
C TYR A 31 8.03 17.50 0.56
N GLU A 32 9.12 16.75 0.40
CA GLU A 32 9.47 16.10 -0.86
C GLU A 32 8.37 15.13 -1.33
N MET A 33 7.68 14.48 -0.40
CA MET A 33 6.54 13.60 -0.70
C MET A 33 5.30 14.35 -1.18
N ILE A 34 4.98 15.51 -0.60
CA ILE A 34 3.67 16.17 -0.79
C ILE A 34 3.70 17.41 -1.67
N LYS A 35 4.86 17.98 -2.00
CA LYS A 35 4.97 19.27 -2.71
C LYS A 35 4.22 19.31 -4.05
N ASN A 36 4.19 18.18 -4.76
CA ASN A 36 3.51 17.99 -6.05
C ASN A 36 2.20 17.20 -5.90
N SER A 37 1.58 17.20 -4.72
CA SER A 37 0.27 16.60 -4.49
C SER A 37 -0.81 17.67 -4.32
N VAL A 38 -2.03 17.36 -4.75
CA VAL A 38 -3.20 18.23 -4.61
C VAL A 38 -4.33 17.46 -3.94
N ASN A 39 -4.88 18.02 -2.86
CA ASN A 39 -5.98 17.44 -2.12
C ASN A 39 -7.32 17.85 -2.76
N ILE A 40 -8.23 16.93 -3.10
CA ILE A 40 -9.49 17.23 -3.79
C ILE A 40 -10.72 17.21 -2.88
N HIS A 41 -10.61 16.64 -1.68
CA HIS A 41 -11.71 16.57 -0.72
C HIS A 41 -11.22 16.31 0.70
N ARG A 42 -12.08 16.65 1.67
CA ARG A 42 -11.93 16.31 3.08
C ARG A 42 -13.08 15.44 3.55
N GLY A 43 -12.81 14.65 4.59
CA GLY A 43 -13.77 13.75 5.18
C GLY A 43 -13.71 12.34 4.59
N CYS A 44 -14.24 11.38 5.33
CA CYS A 44 -14.29 9.98 4.92
C CYS A 44 -15.49 9.29 5.54
N PHE A 45 -16.43 8.84 4.71
CA PHE A 45 -17.61 8.11 5.18
C PHE A 45 -17.34 6.63 5.43
N GLY A 46 -16.07 6.21 5.31
CA GLY A 46 -15.67 4.82 5.40
C GLY A 46 -15.84 4.21 6.79
N GLY A 47 -15.53 4.98 7.83
CA GLY A 47 -15.73 4.58 9.22
C GLY A 47 -14.95 3.34 9.65
N CYS A 48 -13.74 3.15 9.11
CA CYS A 48 -12.81 2.11 9.58
C CYS A 48 -12.56 2.30 11.08
N SER A 49 -12.63 1.23 11.86
CA SER A 49 -12.63 1.31 13.34
C SER A 49 -11.32 1.85 13.93
N PHE A 50 -10.21 1.72 13.21
CA PHE A 50 -8.86 2.13 13.61
C PHE A 50 -8.47 3.52 13.07
N CYS A 51 -9.33 4.11 12.23
CA CYS A 51 -9.07 5.38 11.58
C CYS A 51 -9.81 6.52 12.30
N THR A 52 -9.16 7.66 12.47
CA THR A 52 -9.73 8.85 13.14
C THR A 52 -10.10 9.98 12.19
N ILE A 53 -10.08 9.72 10.87
CA ILE A 53 -10.42 10.74 9.86
C ILE A 53 -11.84 11.26 10.06
N SER A 54 -12.80 10.42 10.44
CA SER A 54 -14.17 10.88 10.71
C SER A 54 -14.25 11.83 11.90
N ALA A 55 -13.38 11.66 12.91
CA ALA A 55 -13.29 12.56 14.07
C ALA A 55 -12.56 13.87 13.71
N HIS A 56 -11.50 13.79 12.90
CA HIS A 56 -10.66 14.94 12.55
C HIS A 56 -11.17 15.77 11.36
N GLN A 57 -11.77 15.13 10.36
CA GLN A 57 -12.22 15.76 9.10
C GLN A 57 -13.73 15.64 8.87
N GLY A 58 -14.45 14.91 9.73
CA GLY A 58 -15.86 14.63 9.55
C GLY A 58 -16.12 13.36 8.73
N LYS A 59 -17.27 12.74 9.00
CA LYS A 59 -17.79 11.59 8.25
C LYS A 59 -18.24 12.00 6.83
N GLN A 60 -18.80 13.19 6.69
CA GLN A 60 -19.31 13.67 5.40
C GLN A 60 -18.13 14.12 4.52
N VAL A 61 -18.15 13.70 3.26
CA VAL A 61 -17.16 14.15 2.28
C VAL A 61 -17.57 15.55 1.80
N VAL A 62 -16.63 16.48 1.92
CA VAL A 62 -16.73 17.84 1.37
C VAL A 62 -15.67 17.95 0.29
N SER A 63 -16.11 17.97 -0.96
CA SER A 63 -15.24 18.12 -2.12
C SER A 63 -14.97 19.59 -2.42
N ARG A 64 -13.75 19.87 -2.87
CA ARG A 64 -13.41 21.16 -3.46
C ARG A 64 -14.10 21.31 -4.81
N SER A 65 -14.28 22.54 -5.28
CA SER A 65 -14.73 22.73 -6.65
C SER A 65 -13.65 22.32 -7.64
N GLU A 66 -14.08 21.85 -8.83
CA GLU A 66 -13.18 21.55 -9.93
C GLU A 66 -12.29 22.76 -10.28
N LYS A 67 -12.85 23.97 -10.21
CA LYS A 67 -12.11 25.21 -10.47
C LYS A 67 -10.94 25.38 -9.49
N SER A 68 -11.20 25.32 -8.17
CA SER A 68 -10.14 25.47 -7.16
C SER A 68 -9.05 24.41 -7.32
N ILE A 69 -9.44 23.16 -7.60
CA ILE A 69 -8.48 22.08 -7.83
C ILE A 69 -7.61 22.37 -9.06
N LEU A 70 -8.21 22.74 -10.20
CA LEU A 70 -7.46 23.02 -11.42
C LEU A 70 -6.56 24.26 -11.30
N ASP A 71 -6.99 25.28 -10.55
CA ASP A 71 -6.18 26.46 -10.27
C ASP A 71 -4.93 26.09 -9.44
N GLU A 72 -5.08 25.23 -8.42
CA GLU A 72 -3.93 24.73 -7.67
C GLU A 72 -3.02 23.83 -8.52
N VAL A 73 -3.58 22.97 -9.37
CA VAL A 73 -2.79 22.16 -10.31
C VAL A 73 -1.97 23.04 -11.25
N ARG A 74 -2.53 24.15 -11.77
CA ARG A 74 -1.79 25.12 -12.59
C ARG A 74 -0.69 25.82 -11.81
N MET A 75 -0.95 26.19 -10.55
CA MET A 75 0.04 26.79 -9.66
C MET A 75 1.22 25.83 -9.42
N VAL A 76 0.94 24.58 -9.08
CA VAL A 76 1.97 23.53 -8.91
C VAL A 76 2.72 23.30 -10.22
N ALA A 77 2.02 23.23 -11.35
CA ALA A 77 2.64 23.03 -12.66
C ALA A 77 3.56 24.18 -13.09
N SER A 78 3.33 25.39 -12.56
CA SER A 78 4.14 26.59 -12.82
C SER A 78 5.22 26.84 -11.76
N SER A 79 5.30 25.99 -10.73
CA SER A 79 6.26 26.16 -9.63
C SER A 79 7.70 25.81 -10.05
N GLU A 80 8.67 26.50 -9.45
CA GLU A 80 10.08 26.25 -9.70
C GLU A 80 10.46 24.81 -9.29
N GLY A 81 11.10 24.08 -10.21
CA GLY A 81 11.49 22.68 -9.98
C GLY A 81 10.39 21.64 -10.21
N PHE A 82 9.22 22.04 -10.73
CA PHE A 82 8.22 21.07 -11.18
C PHE A 82 8.73 20.29 -12.40
N ASN A 83 8.78 18.96 -12.29
CA ASN A 83 9.31 18.06 -13.32
C ASN A 83 8.25 17.54 -14.30
N GLY A 84 7.01 18.01 -14.17
CA GLY A 84 5.87 17.53 -14.93
C GLY A 84 5.08 16.39 -14.27
N VAL A 85 5.44 15.98 -13.05
CA VAL A 85 4.79 14.87 -12.35
C VAL A 85 3.98 15.38 -11.15
N LEU A 86 2.66 15.23 -11.23
CA LEU A 86 1.78 15.35 -10.07
C LEU A 86 1.77 14.00 -9.33
N THR A 87 2.24 13.99 -8.07
CA THR A 87 2.48 12.76 -7.32
C THR A 87 1.21 12.17 -6.72
N ASP A 88 0.19 13.00 -6.50
CA ASP A 88 -1.13 12.58 -6.06
C ASP A 88 -2.19 13.63 -6.40
N LEU A 89 -3.38 13.18 -6.79
CA LEU A 89 -4.61 13.98 -6.85
C LEU A 89 -5.70 13.21 -6.12
N GLY A 90 -5.86 13.50 -4.84
CA GLY A 90 -6.58 12.59 -3.95
C GLY A 90 -7.01 13.24 -2.64
N GLY A 91 -7.23 12.41 -1.63
CA GLY A 91 -7.70 12.86 -0.33
C GLY A 91 -7.58 11.72 0.68
N PRO A 92 -8.31 11.76 1.81
CA PRO A 92 -8.40 10.63 2.74
C PRO A 92 -8.54 9.25 2.09
N SER A 93 -9.34 9.18 1.03
CA SER A 93 -9.37 8.09 0.06
C SER A 93 -9.52 8.73 -1.31
N ALA A 94 -8.72 8.31 -2.30
CA ALA A 94 -8.67 9.02 -3.59
C ALA A 94 -10.02 9.00 -4.32
N ASN A 95 -10.82 7.96 -4.11
CA ASN A 95 -12.01 7.67 -4.90
C ASN A 95 -13.34 8.06 -4.22
N MET A 96 -13.32 9.08 -3.35
CA MET A 96 -14.54 9.57 -2.68
C MET A 96 -15.00 10.96 -3.17
N TYR A 97 -14.27 11.59 -4.08
CA TYR A 97 -14.62 12.91 -4.61
C TYR A 97 -16.02 12.93 -5.22
N GLY A 98 -16.80 13.97 -4.91
CA GLY A 98 -18.17 14.15 -5.38
C GLY A 98 -19.22 13.26 -4.69
N MET A 99 -18.81 12.23 -3.93
CA MET A 99 -19.74 11.31 -3.29
C MET A 99 -20.38 11.91 -2.05
N ARG A 100 -21.71 11.88 -2.00
CA ARG A 100 -22.50 12.42 -0.88
C ARG A 100 -23.83 11.70 -0.75
N GLY A 101 -24.56 11.99 0.33
CA GLY A 101 -25.94 11.53 0.44
C GLY A 101 -26.84 12.23 -0.58
N ARG A 102 -27.75 11.48 -1.21
CA ARG A 102 -28.78 12.00 -2.13
C ARG A 102 -29.69 12.99 -1.42
N ASN A 103 -30.13 12.63 -0.21
CA ASN A 103 -30.90 13.50 0.68
C ASN A 103 -30.06 13.94 1.88
N GLN A 104 -29.73 15.24 1.94
CA GLN A 104 -28.90 15.82 3.00
C GLN A 104 -29.62 15.93 4.35
N GLU A 105 -30.95 16.04 4.34
CA GLU A 105 -31.74 16.11 5.57
C GLU A 105 -31.77 14.75 6.32
N LEU A 106 -31.69 13.65 5.57
CA LEU A 106 -31.43 12.33 6.17
C LEU A 106 -30.01 12.22 6.71
N CYS A 107 -29.02 12.80 6.02
CA CYS A 107 -27.63 12.78 6.48
C CYS A 107 -27.44 13.53 7.80
N ARG A 108 -28.12 14.67 7.99
CA ARG A 108 -28.03 15.48 9.23
C ARG A 108 -28.53 14.74 10.47
N ARG A 109 -29.53 13.87 10.30
CA ARG A 109 -30.12 13.06 11.38
C ARG A 109 -29.48 11.67 11.53
N CYS A 110 -28.51 11.34 10.68
CA CYS A 110 -27.93 10.00 10.61
C CYS A 110 -26.92 9.78 11.75
N THR A 111 -27.20 8.80 12.61
CA THR A 111 -26.33 8.41 13.74
C THR A 111 -25.31 7.32 13.38
N ARG A 112 -25.40 6.73 12.18
CA ARG A 112 -24.45 5.68 11.76
C ARG A 112 -23.02 6.23 11.71
N TYR A 113 -22.05 5.48 12.21
CA TYR A 113 -20.63 5.86 12.11
C TYR A 113 -20.04 5.72 10.70
N SER A 114 -20.57 4.79 9.89
CA SER A 114 -20.12 4.52 8.52
C SER A 114 -21.30 4.53 7.55
N CYS A 115 -21.06 5.01 6.32
CA CYS A 115 -22.03 4.91 5.24
C CYS A 115 -21.94 3.58 4.46
N ILE A 116 -20.90 2.78 4.69
CA ILE A 116 -20.61 1.57 3.90
C ILE A 116 -20.43 0.32 4.75
N HIS A 117 -20.45 0.47 6.08
CA HIS A 117 -20.43 -0.64 7.03
C HIS A 117 -21.64 -0.56 8.00
N PRO A 118 -22.26 -1.69 8.40
CA PRO A 118 -22.01 -3.07 7.92
C PRO A 118 -22.52 -3.31 6.49
N THR A 119 -23.49 -2.51 6.05
CA THR A 119 -24.02 -2.52 4.69
C THR A 119 -24.02 -1.11 4.11
N ARG A 120 -23.98 -0.99 2.77
CA ARG A 120 -24.03 0.30 2.10
C ARG A 120 -25.33 1.06 2.42
N CYS A 121 -25.20 2.33 2.71
CA CYS A 121 -26.32 3.23 2.93
C CYS A 121 -27.05 3.47 1.61
N ARG A 122 -28.35 3.21 1.57
CA ARG A 122 -29.22 3.45 0.39
C ARG A 122 -29.28 4.92 -0.05
N ASN A 123 -28.98 5.85 0.87
CA ASN A 123 -28.91 7.28 0.58
C ASN A 123 -27.56 7.69 -0.01
N LEU A 124 -26.51 6.87 0.05
CA LEU A 124 -25.19 7.23 -0.48
C LEU A 124 -25.23 7.19 -2.01
N GLN A 125 -24.93 8.31 -2.65
CA GLN A 125 -24.63 8.35 -4.08
C GLN A 125 -23.17 7.98 -4.27
N CYS A 126 -22.94 6.87 -4.96
CA CYS A 126 -21.63 6.50 -5.48
C CYS A 126 -21.69 6.59 -7.00
N ASP A 127 -20.82 7.45 -7.51
CA ASP A 127 -20.66 7.74 -8.92
C ASP A 127 -19.26 8.31 -9.11
N HIS A 128 -18.39 7.57 -9.79
CA HIS A 128 -17.01 8.02 -10.05
C HIS A 128 -16.89 8.90 -11.32
N GLN A 129 -17.96 9.12 -12.09
CA GLN A 129 -17.89 9.94 -13.31
C GLN A 129 -17.30 11.34 -13.07
N PRO A 130 -17.71 12.11 -12.03
CA PRO A 130 -17.12 13.43 -11.76
C PRO A 130 -15.61 13.37 -11.46
N LEU A 131 -15.13 12.27 -10.89
CA LEU A 131 -13.72 12.07 -10.59
C LEU A 131 -12.91 11.73 -11.84
N ILE A 132 -13.46 10.90 -12.73
CA ILE A 132 -12.85 10.59 -14.04
C ILE A 132 -12.70 11.88 -14.85
N ASP A 133 -13.75 12.71 -14.91
CA ASP A 133 -13.71 13.98 -15.64
C ASP A 133 -12.66 14.94 -15.06
N LEU A 134 -12.56 15.01 -13.72
CA LEU A 134 -11.55 15.80 -13.05
C LEU A 134 -10.13 15.32 -13.39
N TYR A 135 -9.88 14.01 -13.37
CA TYR A 135 -8.58 13.43 -13.70
C TYR A 135 -8.15 13.79 -15.12
N ARG A 136 -9.05 13.64 -16.09
CA ARG A 136 -8.77 13.99 -17.51
C ARG A 136 -8.46 15.47 -17.68
N LYS A 137 -9.22 16.35 -17.03
CA LYS A 137 -8.98 17.80 -17.07
C LYS A 137 -7.66 18.18 -16.40
N ALA A 138 -7.36 17.62 -15.23
CA ALA A 138 -6.11 17.88 -14.51
C ALA A 138 -4.88 17.37 -15.27
N ALA A 139 -4.97 16.19 -15.89
CA ALA A 139 -3.92 15.64 -16.74
C ALA A 139 -3.67 16.50 -18.01
N SER A 140 -4.67 17.24 -18.47
CA SER A 140 -4.58 18.13 -19.64
C SER A 140 -4.00 19.52 -19.32
N VAL A 141 -3.70 19.82 -18.06
CA VAL A 141 -3.12 21.11 -17.66
C VAL A 141 -1.70 21.25 -18.23
N LYS A 142 -1.42 22.38 -18.89
CA LYS A 142 -0.10 22.68 -19.46
C LYS A 142 1.00 22.54 -18.41
N GLY A 143 2.03 21.76 -18.72
CA GLY A 143 3.15 21.47 -17.83
C GLY A 143 3.03 20.11 -17.12
N VAL A 144 1.82 19.58 -16.94
CA VAL A 144 1.60 18.23 -16.41
C VAL A 144 1.89 17.22 -17.52
N LYS A 145 2.83 16.30 -17.25
CA LYS A 145 3.19 15.17 -18.12
C LYS A 145 2.58 13.87 -17.59
N HIS A 146 2.58 13.72 -16.27
CA HIS A 146 2.02 12.56 -15.58
C HIS A 146 1.23 13.00 -14.35
N LEU A 147 0.07 12.38 -14.19
CA LEU A 147 -0.81 12.52 -13.03
C LEU A 147 -0.93 11.15 -12.38
N TYR A 148 -0.42 10.98 -11.17
CA TYR A 148 -0.52 9.71 -10.44
C TYR A 148 -1.50 9.78 -9.28
N ILE A 149 -2.05 8.63 -8.90
CA ILE A 149 -2.81 8.45 -7.66
C ILE A 149 -1.92 7.74 -6.64
N GLY A 150 -1.32 8.52 -5.76
CA GLY A 150 -0.50 8.05 -4.64
C GLY A 150 -1.32 7.68 -3.40
N SER A 151 -2.52 8.25 -3.28
CA SER A 151 -3.50 7.96 -2.23
C SER A 151 -4.12 6.57 -2.37
N GLY A 152 -4.50 5.97 -1.23
CA GLY A 152 -5.16 4.67 -1.21
C GLY A 152 -6.57 4.72 -1.80
N ILE A 153 -6.91 3.69 -2.57
CA ILE A 153 -8.24 3.53 -3.18
C ILE A 153 -9.04 2.45 -2.45
N ARG A 154 -10.36 2.63 -2.40
CA ARG A 154 -11.29 1.68 -1.78
C ARG A 154 -12.01 0.81 -2.80
N CYS A 155 -11.66 -0.47 -2.83
CA CYS A 155 -12.24 -1.50 -3.70
C CYS A 155 -13.76 -1.61 -3.61
N ASP A 156 -14.31 -1.47 -2.41
CA ASP A 156 -15.75 -1.63 -2.19
C ASP A 156 -16.56 -0.52 -2.82
N LEU A 157 -15.98 0.60 -3.23
CA LEU A 157 -16.72 1.67 -3.90
C LEU A 157 -16.91 1.42 -5.41
N PHE A 158 -16.10 0.57 -6.04
CA PHE A 158 -16.14 0.37 -7.50
C PHE A 158 -17.23 -0.61 -7.95
N TYR A 159 -17.42 -1.70 -7.21
CA TYR A 159 -18.23 -2.82 -7.71
C TYR A 159 -19.74 -2.56 -7.69
N ASP A 160 -20.20 -1.58 -6.90
CA ASP A 160 -21.61 -1.18 -6.83
C ASP A 160 -21.87 0.18 -7.53
N ASP A 161 -20.91 0.67 -8.30
CA ASP A 161 -21.03 1.91 -9.08
C ASP A 161 -21.06 1.58 -10.58
N ASN A 162 -21.99 2.21 -11.30
CA ASN A 162 -22.12 2.09 -12.75
C ASN A 162 -20.84 2.54 -13.48
N HIS A 163 -20.11 3.53 -12.95
CA HIS A 163 -18.85 4.02 -13.52
C HIS A 163 -17.62 3.47 -12.80
N GLY A 164 -17.78 2.49 -11.90
CA GLY A 164 -16.67 1.98 -11.10
C GLY A 164 -15.66 1.18 -11.92
N ALA A 165 -16.10 0.41 -12.92
CA ALA A 165 -15.23 -0.30 -13.84
C ALA A 165 -14.42 0.67 -14.72
N ASP A 166 -15.07 1.72 -15.24
CA ASP A 166 -14.42 2.78 -16.02
C ASP A 166 -13.41 3.55 -15.18
N TYR A 167 -13.76 3.89 -13.94
CA TYR A 167 -12.84 4.52 -12.99
C TYR A 167 -11.61 3.66 -12.74
N PHE A 168 -11.81 2.37 -12.44
CA PHE A 168 -10.68 1.48 -12.13
C PHE A 168 -9.76 1.33 -13.33
N ARG A 169 -10.34 1.21 -14.54
CA ARG A 169 -9.58 1.16 -15.80
C ARG A 169 -8.82 2.46 -16.06
N GLU A 170 -9.45 3.62 -15.88
CA GLU A 170 -8.81 4.94 -16.03
C GLU A 170 -7.59 5.06 -15.10
N VAL A 171 -7.76 4.72 -13.80
CA VAL A 171 -6.67 4.78 -12.83
C VAL A 171 -5.51 3.87 -13.21
N VAL A 172 -5.78 2.60 -13.53
CA VAL A 172 -4.74 1.62 -13.84
C VAL A 172 -3.98 1.99 -15.11
N LEU A 173 -4.67 2.46 -16.16
CA LEU A 173 -4.04 2.77 -17.44
C LEU A 173 -3.29 4.11 -17.46
N HIS A 174 -3.80 5.11 -16.73
CA HIS A 174 -3.31 6.49 -16.88
C HIS A 174 -2.69 7.09 -15.64
N HIS A 175 -2.98 6.54 -14.44
CA HIS A 175 -2.62 7.18 -13.18
C HIS A 175 -1.83 6.31 -12.20
N VAL A 176 -1.27 5.20 -12.66
CA VAL A 176 -0.40 4.32 -11.86
C VAL A 176 1.04 4.39 -12.38
N SER A 177 1.98 4.68 -11.48
CA SER A 177 3.42 4.76 -11.78
C SER A 177 4.17 3.43 -11.60
N GLY A 178 3.47 2.31 -11.80
CA GLY A 178 3.99 0.95 -11.59
C GLY A 178 3.45 0.23 -10.36
N ARG A 179 3.06 0.96 -9.31
CA ARG A 179 2.52 0.37 -8.08
C ARG A 179 1.21 1.05 -7.70
N LEU A 180 0.12 0.30 -7.64
CA LEU A 180 -1.18 0.79 -7.16
C LEU A 180 -1.40 0.32 -5.72
N LYS A 181 -1.63 1.24 -4.79
CA LYS A 181 -1.85 0.91 -3.38
C LYS A 181 -3.32 0.64 -3.10
N VAL A 182 -3.59 -0.53 -2.53
CA VAL A 182 -4.92 -0.91 -2.03
C VAL A 182 -4.75 -1.45 -0.62
N ALA A 183 -5.65 -1.08 0.28
CA ALA A 183 -5.55 -1.47 1.69
C ALA A 183 -6.69 -2.44 2.06
N PRO A 184 -6.48 -3.76 1.91
CA PRO A 184 -7.38 -4.76 2.49
C PRO A 184 -7.26 -4.80 4.02
N GLU A 185 -6.13 -4.36 4.59
CA GLU A 185 -5.78 -4.30 6.02
C GLU A 185 -5.57 -5.66 6.70
N HIS A 186 -6.36 -6.68 6.34
CA HIS A 186 -6.21 -8.04 6.86
C HIS A 186 -6.80 -9.08 5.88
N THR A 187 -6.55 -10.37 6.08
CA THR A 187 -7.09 -11.47 5.25
C THR A 187 -8.16 -12.32 5.94
N SER A 188 -8.28 -12.18 7.26
CA SER A 188 -9.25 -12.86 8.13
C SER A 188 -10.53 -12.03 8.23
N ASP A 189 -11.64 -12.57 7.74
CA ASP A 189 -12.94 -11.87 7.78
C ASP A 189 -13.39 -11.53 9.20
N ARG A 190 -12.99 -12.33 10.20
CA ARG A 190 -13.26 -12.03 11.61
C ARG A 190 -12.57 -10.72 12.04
N VAL A 191 -11.29 -10.59 11.73
CA VAL A 191 -10.51 -9.37 12.01
C VAL A 191 -11.06 -8.19 11.20
N LEU A 192 -11.34 -8.40 9.92
CA LEU A 192 -11.90 -7.36 9.03
C LEU A 192 -13.24 -6.81 9.52
N ARG A 193 -14.10 -7.65 10.12
CA ARG A 193 -15.33 -7.19 10.78
C ARG A 193 -15.05 -6.23 11.92
N HIS A 194 -14.11 -6.53 12.81
CA HIS A 194 -13.69 -5.60 13.87
C HIS A 194 -13.07 -4.33 13.28
N MET A 195 -12.38 -4.42 12.14
CA MET A 195 -11.81 -3.29 11.41
C MET A 195 -12.86 -2.42 10.67
N ARG A 196 -14.11 -2.90 10.58
CA ARG A 196 -15.17 -2.34 9.72
C ARG A 196 -14.77 -2.28 8.24
N LYS A 197 -14.06 -3.30 7.76
CA LYS A 197 -13.61 -3.46 6.36
C LYS A 197 -14.40 -4.57 5.67
N PRO A 198 -14.52 -4.53 4.32
CA PRO A 198 -15.15 -5.62 3.56
C PRO A 198 -14.33 -6.92 3.65
N PRO A 199 -14.92 -8.08 3.31
CA PRO A 199 -14.21 -9.36 3.25
C PRO A 199 -12.99 -9.34 2.31
N PHE A 200 -12.02 -10.22 2.58
CA PHE A 200 -10.78 -10.26 1.80
C PHE A 200 -10.99 -10.68 0.34
N GLU A 201 -12.05 -11.45 0.06
CA GLU A 201 -12.44 -11.87 -1.30
C GLU A 201 -12.56 -10.68 -2.27
N LEU A 202 -12.99 -9.52 -1.77
CA LEU A 202 -13.08 -8.31 -2.59
C LEU A 202 -11.72 -7.84 -3.11
N PHE A 203 -10.67 -7.99 -2.31
CA PHE A 203 -9.31 -7.71 -2.74
C PHE A 203 -8.82 -8.74 -3.76
N GLU A 204 -9.17 -10.02 -3.59
CA GLU A 204 -8.83 -11.07 -4.56
C GLU A 204 -9.46 -10.77 -5.93
N ARG A 205 -10.73 -10.38 -5.94
CA ARG A 205 -11.41 -9.91 -7.16
C ARG A 205 -10.73 -8.68 -7.77
N THR A 206 -10.40 -7.68 -6.95
CA THR A 206 -9.69 -6.47 -7.43
C THR A 206 -8.35 -6.81 -8.05
N LYS A 207 -7.62 -7.77 -7.46
CA LYS A 207 -6.35 -8.24 -8.01
C LYS A 207 -6.55 -8.91 -9.36
N GLN A 208 -7.57 -9.75 -9.52
CA GLN A 208 -7.86 -10.39 -10.80
C GLN A 208 -8.16 -9.36 -11.89
N ASP A 209 -9.01 -8.36 -11.58
CA ASP A 209 -9.33 -7.28 -12.50
C ASP A 209 -8.08 -6.44 -12.86
N PHE A 210 -7.25 -6.13 -11.87
CA PHE A 210 -5.98 -5.41 -12.05
C PHE A 210 -5.01 -6.16 -12.97
N ASP A 211 -4.77 -7.44 -12.67
CA ASP A 211 -3.86 -8.30 -13.43
C ASP A 211 -4.37 -8.47 -14.87
N HIS A 212 -5.69 -8.56 -15.07
CA HIS A 212 -6.31 -8.62 -16.39
C HIS A 212 -6.07 -7.34 -17.19
N ILE A 213 -6.35 -6.15 -16.61
CA ILE A 213 -6.11 -4.86 -17.27
C ILE A 213 -4.62 -4.72 -17.63
N CYS A 214 -3.73 -5.07 -16.71
CA CYS A 214 -2.29 -5.00 -16.93
C CYS A 214 -1.85 -5.93 -18.06
N ALA A 215 -2.33 -7.19 -18.08
CA ALA A 215 -2.00 -8.15 -19.12
C ALA A 215 -2.49 -7.67 -20.50
N THR A 216 -3.72 -7.17 -20.60
CA THR A 216 -4.27 -6.65 -21.86
C THR A 216 -3.54 -5.42 -22.37
N ALA A 217 -3.10 -4.53 -21.47
CA ALA A 217 -2.38 -3.31 -21.83
C ALA A 217 -0.85 -3.48 -21.93
N GLY A 218 -0.32 -4.68 -21.67
CA GLY A 218 1.14 -4.94 -21.66
C GLY A 218 1.89 -4.25 -20.51
N LEU A 219 1.19 -3.91 -19.42
CA LEU A 219 1.74 -3.20 -18.27
C LEU A 219 2.34 -4.19 -17.26
N ARG A 220 3.49 -3.84 -16.68
CA ARG A 220 4.15 -4.61 -15.62
C ARG A 220 3.90 -3.99 -14.24
N TYR A 221 2.68 -3.57 -13.99
CA TYR A 221 2.32 -2.91 -12.74
C TYR A 221 2.02 -3.94 -11.64
N GLN A 222 2.09 -3.50 -10.39
CA GLN A 222 1.85 -4.33 -9.22
C GLN A 222 0.80 -3.69 -8.32
N LEU A 223 -0.20 -4.47 -7.93
CA LEU A 223 -1.12 -4.08 -6.86
C LEU A 223 -0.44 -4.34 -5.52
N ILE A 224 -0.18 -3.30 -4.74
CA ILE A 224 0.52 -3.38 -3.46
C ILE A 224 -0.51 -3.35 -2.33
N PRO A 225 -0.71 -4.47 -1.61
CA PRO A 225 -1.58 -4.49 -0.45
C PRO A 225 -0.91 -3.86 0.78
N TYR A 226 -1.71 -3.19 1.60
CA TYR A 226 -1.33 -2.73 2.94
C TYR A 226 -2.04 -3.57 4.01
N PHE A 227 -1.27 -4.04 4.99
CA PHE A 227 -1.75 -4.90 6.07
C PHE A 227 -1.34 -4.40 7.45
N ILE A 228 -2.19 -4.68 8.43
CA ILE A 228 -2.01 -4.28 9.83
C ILE A 228 -1.93 -5.54 10.71
N SER A 229 -0.83 -5.72 11.45
CA SER A 229 -0.71 -6.76 12.50
C SER A 229 -1.26 -6.29 13.84
N SER A 230 -1.54 -7.22 14.76
CA SER A 230 -1.87 -6.94 16.16
C SER A 230 -3.12 -6.06 16.38
N HIS A 231 -4.00 -5.97 15.39
CA HIS A 231 -5.30 -5.31 15.54
C HIS A 231 -6.18 -6.10 16.52
N PRO A 232 -7.08 -5.46 17.31
CA PRO A 232 -8.03 -6.18 18.16
C PRO A 232 -8.81 -7.28 17.41
N GLY A 233 -8.73 -8.50 17.92
CA GLY A 233 -9.29 -9.70 17.32
C GLY A 233 -8.31 -10.49 16.44
N CYS A 234 -7.11 -9.97 16.19
CA CYS A 234 -6.05 -10.63 15.41
C CYS A 234 -5.17 -11.53 16.30
N THR A 235 -5.07 -12.80 15.94
CA THR A 235 -4.22 -13.80 16.61
C THR A 235 -3.02 -14.19 15.74
N VAL A 236 -2.06 -14.90 16.31
CA VAL A 236 -0.95 -15.53 15.55
C VAL A 236 -1.47 -16.44 14.44
N GLY A 237 -2.58 -17.16 14.65
CA GLY A 237 -3.18 -18.01 13.62
C GLY A 237 -3.71 -17.21 12.43
N ASP A 238 -4.30 -16.04 12.67
CA ASP A 238 -4.77 -15.15 11.60
C ASP A 238 -3.59 -14.56 10.80
N MET A 239 -2.49 -14.23 11.49
CA MET A 239 -1.25 -13.78 10.85
C MET A 239 -0.57 -14.89 10.05
N ALA A 240 -0.65 -16.14 10.51
CA ALA A 240 -0.15 -17.29 9.78
C ALA A 240 -0.97 -17.58 8.51
N ASP A 241 -2.30 -17.49 8.59
CA ASP A 241 -3.17 -17.57 7.42
C ASP A 241 -2.88 -16.46 6.41
N LEU A 242 -2.71 -15.23 6.88
CA LEU A 242 -2.31 -14.08 6.07
C LEU A 242 -1.00 -14.37 5.33
N ALA A 243 0.04 -14.81 6.04
CA ALA A 243 1.34 -15.13 5.44
C ALA A 243 1.24 -16.21 4.35
N VAL A 244 0.43 -17.25 4.59
CA VAL A 244 0.16 -18.30 3.59
C VAL A 244 -0.55 -17.74 2.36
N LYS A 245 -1.61 -16.95 2.54
CA LYS A 245 -2.36 -16.34 1.43
C LYS A 245 -1.46 -15.44 0.60
N MET A 246 -0.66 -14.59 1.25
CA MET A 246 0.29 -13.71 0.57
C MET A 246 1.34 -14.50 -0.21
N LYS A 247 1.88 -15.59 0.36
CA LYS A 247 2.79 -16.48 -0.35
C LYS A 247 2.18 -17.06 -1.62
N ARG A 248 0.93 -17.54 -1.54
CA ARG A 248 0.19 -18.10 -2.69
C ARG A 248 -0.04 -17.06 -3.78
N MET A 249 -0.31 -15.81 -3.39
CA MET A 249 -0.51 -14.69 -4.30
C MET A 249 0.81 -14.09 -4.84
N GLY A 250 1.96 -14.62 -4.43
CA GLY A 250 3.28 -14.16 -4.87
C GLY A 250 3.77 -12.88 -4.18
N TYR A 251 3.13 -12.45 -3.10
CA TYR A 251 3.52 -11.24 -2.37
C TYR A 251 4.64 -11.51 -1.37
N ARG A 252 5.62 -10.59 -1.35
CA ARG A 252 6.56 -10.40 -0.24
C ARG A 252 6.28 -9.01 0.32
N LEU A 253 5.68 -8.96 1.51
CA LEU A 253 5.17 -7.72 2.06
C LEU A 253 6.32 -6.86 2.60
N GLU A 254 6.39 -5.62 2.12
CA GLU A 254 7.33 -4.60 2.59
C GLU A 254 6.60 -3.44 3.29
N GLN A 255 5.37 -3.13 2.85
CA GLN A 255 4.53 -2.08 3.42
C GLN A 255 3.56 -2.70 4.41
N ILE A 256 3.99 -2.74 5.68
CA ILE A 256 3.21 -3.29 6.78
C ILE A 256 3.14 -2.27 7.91
N GLN A 257 2.12 -2.43 8.75
CA GLN A 257 1.97 -1.64 9.96
C GLN A 257 1.63 -2.54 11.12
N ASP A 258 2.18 -2.25 12.28
CA ASP A 258 1.66 -2.80 13.53
C ASP A 258 0.56 -1.86 14.05
N PHE A 259 -0.52 -2.43 14.59
CA PHE A 259 -1.60 -1.62 15.12
C PHE A 259 -1.09 -0.75 16.28
N THR A 260 -1.22 0.56 16.12
CA THR A 260 -0.95 1.54 17.17
C THR A 260 -2.28 2.15 17.63
N PRO A 261 -2.62 2.06 18.92
CA PRO A 261 -3.88 2.61 19.43
C PRO A 261 -3.90 4.12 19.21
N THR A 262 -4.71 4.55 18.24
CA THR A 262 -4.91 5.97 17.91
C THR A 262 -6.07 6.52 18.74
N PRO A 263 -5.91 7.61 19.50
CA PRO A 263 -6.99 8.18 20.33
C PRO A 263 -8.28 8.42 19.53
N MET A 264 -9.43 8.31 20.19
CA MET A 264 -10.77 8.49 19.58
C MET A 264 -11.11 7.48 18.46
N SER A 265 -10.43 6.34 18.39
CA SER A 265 -10.79 5.23 17.49
C SER A 265 -11.47 4.09 18.26
N LEU A 266 -12.43 3.44 17.61
CA LEU A 266 -13.13 2.28 18.16
C LEU A 266 -12.16 1.12 18.46
N SER A 267 -11.14 0.94 17.61
CA SER A 267 -10.12 -0.07 17.85
C SER A 267 -9.24 0.22 19.06
N THR A 268 -9.03 1.48 19.40
CA THR A 268 -8.36 1.83 20.66
C THR A 268 -9.21 1.48 21.86
N GLU A 269 -10.52 1.72 21.81
CA GLU A 269 -11.43 1.29 22.88
C GLU A 269 -11.38 -0.24 23.06
N MET A 270 -11.46 -0.99 21.96
CA MET A 270 -11.30 -2.44 21.99
C MET A 270 -9.94 -2.85 22.57
N TYR A 271 -8.87 -2.15 22.20
CA TYR A 271 -7.51 -2.43 22.66
C TYR A 271 -7.36 -2.30 24.19
N TYR A 272 -7.96 -1.27 24.79
CA TYR A 272 -7.85 -1.04 26.23
C TYR A 272 -8.86 -1.81 27.07
N THR A 273 -10.05 -2.08 26.54
CA THR A 273 -11.13 -2.74 27.30
C THR A 273 -11.17 -4.25 27.10
N GLY A 274 -10.61 -4.75 25.99
CA GLY A 274 -10.77 -6.16 25.59
C GLY A 274 -12.20 -6.52 25.20
N ILE A 275 -13.05 -5.53 24.88
CA ILE A 275 -14.47 -5.71 24.54
C ILE A 275 -14.78 -4.91 23.28
N ASN A 276 -15.62 -5.45 22.40
CA ASN A 276 -16.22 -4.68 21.32
C ASN A 276 -17.39 -3.85 21.86
N PRO A 277 -17.29 -2.51 21.94
CA PRO A 277 -18.34 -1.71 22.58
C PRO A 277 -19.64 -1.64 21.77
N ASP A 278 -19.65 -2.06 20.50
CA ASP A 278 -20.88 -2.19 19.71
C ASP A 278 -21.68 -3.45 20.08
N THR A 279 -20.99 -4.56 20.41
CA THR A 279 -21.62 -5.87 20.69
C THR A 279 -21.56 -6.30 22.14
N MET A 280 -20.73 -5.62 22.95
CA MET A 280 -20.36 -5.97 24.31
C MET A 280 -19.68 -7.34 24.46
N GLU A 281 -19.22 -7.93 23.35
CA GLU A 281 -18.54 -9.23 23.35
C GLU A 281 -17.03 -9.08 23.62
N PRO A 282 -16.39 -10.04 24.31
CA PRO A 282 -14.95 -10.06 24.49
C PRO A 282 -14.20 -10.13 23.14
N VAL A 283 -13.12 -9.38 23.03
CA VAL A 283 -12.23 -9.34 21.88
C VAL A 283 -10.82 -9.64 22.35
N PHE A 284 -10.15 -10.60 21.69
CA PHE A 284 -8.73 -10.85 21.94
C PHE A 284 -7.89 -9.62 21.59
N VAL A 285 -7.02 -9.19 22.50
CA VAL A 285 -6.08 -8.10 22.26
C VAL A 285 -4.70 -8.55 22.69
N GLU A 286 -3.70 -8.27 21.86
CA GLU A 286 -2.30 -8.45 22.21
C GLU A 286 -1.67 -7.10 22.60
N THR A 287 -1.37 -6.94 23.89
CA THR A 287 -0.76 -5.73 24.45
C THR A 287 0.72 -5.91 24.75
N ASP A 288 1.22 -7.15 24.82
CA ASP A 288 2.62 -7.43 25.12
C ASP A 288 3.51 -7.10 23.90
N PRO A 289 4.51 -6.20 24.04
CA PRO A 289 5.35 -5.79 22.91
C PRO A 289 6.10 -6.93 22.22
N GLU A 290 6.54 -7.96 22.95
CA GLU A 290 7.22 -9.11 22.38
C GLU A 290 6.23 -9.95 21.56
N ARG A 291 5.03 -10.21 22.09
CA ARG A 291 4.00 -10.97 21.36
C ARG A 291 3.46 -10.22 20.14
N LYS A 292 3.38 -8.90 20.18
CA LYS A 292 3.09 -8.08 18.97
C LYS A 292 4.19 -8.22 17.91
N ARG A 293 5.46 -8.23 18.33
CA ARG A 293 6.60 -8.51 17.42
C ARG A 293 6.50 -9.90 16.81
N GLU A 294 6.04 -10.89 17.56
CA GLU A 294 5.81 -12.24 17.05
C GLU A 294 4.70 -12.30 16.00
N GLN A 295 3.60 -11.56 16.17
CA GLN A 295 2.59 -11.42 15.11
C GLN A 295 3.19 -10.75 13.86
N ASN A 296 3.92 -9.66 14.06
CA ASN A 296 4.55 -8.90 12.97
C ASN A 296 5.59 -9.73 12.19
N LEU A 297 6.30 -10.63 12.88
CA LEU A 297 7.27 -11.56 12.29
C LEU A 297 6.70 -12.36 11.12
N MET A 298 5.40 -12.69 11.17
CA MET A 298 4.72 -13.47 10.13
C MET A 298 4.71 -12.78 8.76
N PHE A 299 4.74 -11.44 8.70
CA PHE A 299 4.87 -10.72 7.44
C PHE A 299 6.17 -11.04 6.70
N PHE A 300 7.21 -11.42 7.45
CA PHE A 300 8.56 -11.65 6.95
C PHE A 300 8.91 -13.15 6.89
N TYR A 301 7.92 -14.01 6.67
CA TYR A 301 8.11 -15.47 6.59
C TYR A 301 9.14 -15.91 5.54
N TYR A 302 9.35 -15.10 4.50
CA TYR A 302 10.26 -15.41 3.39
C TYR A 302 11.74 -15.16 3.73
N LYS A 303 12.03 -14.52 4.87
CA LYS A 303 13.39 -14.25 5.32
C LYS A 303 13.96 -15.48 6.06
N PRO A 304 15.07 -16.08 5.60
CA PRO A 304 15.63 -17.29 6.22
C PRO A 304 15.90 -17.17 7.72
N GLU A 305 16.38 -16.01 8.17
CA GLU A 305 16.69 -15.71 9.56
C GLU A 305 15.47 -15.74 10.50
N ASN A 306 14.26 -15.64 9.95
CA ASN A 306 13.01 -15.68 10.72
C ASN A 306 12.43 -17.09 10.82
N ARG A 307 12.90 -18.06 10.03
CA ARG A 307 12.30 -19.39 9.92
C ARG A 307 12.19 -20.09 11.28
N ASP A 308 13.29 -20.18 12.02
CA ASP A 308 13.31 -20.91 13.30
C ASP A 308 12.43 -20.24 14.36
N LYS A 309 12.38 -18.90 14.35
CA LYS A 309 11.50 -18.12 15.23
C LYS A 309 10.03 -18.40 14.91
N ILE A 310 9.66 -18.41 13.63
CA ILE A 310 8.30 -18.70 13.17
C ILE A 310 7.92 -20.15 13.51
N VAL A 311 8.80 -21.11 13.29
CA VAL A 311 8.54 -22.53 13.62
C VAL A 311 8.24 -22.69 15.10
N LYS A 312 9.09 -22.13 15.98
CA LYS A 312 8.89 -22.16 17.43
C LYS A 312 7.57 -21.49 17.84
N LEU A 313 7.26 -20.33 17.25
CA LEU A 313 6.03 -19.59 17.49
C LEU A 313 4.79 -20.41 17.10
N LEU A 314 4.79 -21.04 15.93
CA LEU A 314 3.65 -21.81 15.44
C LEU A 314 3.42 -23.07 16.28
N HIS A 315 4.48 -23.74 16.75
CA HIS A 315 4.32 -24.85 17.71
C HIS A 315 3.78 -24.37 19.06
N ARG A 316 4.33 -23.28 19.61
CA ARG A 316 3.89 -22.73 20.91
C ARG A 316 2.43 -22.25 20.91
N THR A 317 1.92 -21.86 19.74
CA THR A 317 0.56 -21.33 19.57
C THR A 317 -0.41 -22.32 18.94
N HIS A 318 -0.02 -23.60 18.78
CA HIS A 318 -0.84 -24.66 18.19
C HIS A 318 -1.32 -24.35 16.75
N ASN A 319 -0.44 -23.75 15.95
CA ASN A 319 -0.65 -23.33 14.56
C ASN A 319 0.25 -24.09 13.57
N GLU A 320 0.73 -25.29 13.92
CA GLU A 320 1.64 -26.11 13.10
C GLU A 320 1.06 -26.48 11.73
N LYS A 321 -0.27 -26.45 11.55
CA LYS A 321 -0.96 -26.68 10.27
C LYS A 321 -0.51 -25.73 9.13
N TYR A 322 0.07 -24.57 9.46
CA TYR A 322 0.58 -23.62 8.47
C TYR A 322 2.03 -23.90 8.04
N LEU A 323 2.78 -24.72 8.80
CA LEU A 323 4.20 -25.01 8.53
C LEU A 323 4.45 -25.59 7.14
N PRO A 324 3.72 -26.62 6.66
CA PRO A 324 3.97 -27.19 5.33
C PRO A 324 3.76 -26.18 4.20
N GLN A 325 2.89 -25.19 4.42
CA GLN A 325 2.51 -24.19 3.42
C GLN A 325 3.54 -23.05 3.39
N LEU A 326 4.02 -22.61 4.56
CA LEU A 326 5.05 -21.58 4.69
C LEU A 326 6.44 -22.11 4.35
N PHE A 327 6.77 -23.32 4.81
CA PHE A 327 8.07 -23.96 4.66
C PHE A 327 7.89 -25.39 4.15
N PRO A 328 7.54 -25.58 2.86
CA PRO A 328 7.48 -26.91 2.28
C PRO A 328 8.83 -27.60 2.44
N HIS A 329 8.82 -28.86 2.84
CA HIS A 329 10.04 -29.66 2.85
C HIS A 329 10.64 -29.63 1.45
N PRO A 330 11.97 -29.52 1.30
CA PRO A 330 12.59 -29.71 0.01
C PRO A 330 12.15 -31.08 -0.50
N THR A 331 11.39 -31.10 -1.60
CA THR A 331 11.10 -32.34 -2.31
C THR A 331 12.44 -33.02 -2.56
N PRO A 332 12.63 -34.30 -2.19
CA PRO A 332 13.85 -35.00 -2.55
C PRO A 332 13.98 -34.88 -4.08
N ASN A 333 14.99 -34.13 -4.51
CA ASN A 333 15.31 -33.97 -5.91
C ASN A 333 15.32 -35.38 -6.52
N LYS A 334 14.52 -35.61 -7.57
CA LYS A 334 14.74 -36.77 -8.44
C LYS A 334 16.21 -36.69 -8.83
N LYS A 335 17.04 -37.56 -8.23
CA LYS A 335 18.45 -37.68 -8.55
C LYS A 335 18.52 -37.75 -10.07
N ASN A 336 19.24 -36.80 -10.68
CA ASN A 336 19.73 -36.99 -12.02
C ASN A 336 20.49 -38.32 -12.00
N ASN A 337 19.89 -39.34 -12.59
CA ASN A 337 20.54 -40.60 -12.89
C ASN A 337 21.76 -40.25 -13.75
N PRO A 338 22.99 -40.64 -13.37
CA PRO A 338 24.08 -40.61 -14.31
C PRO A 338 23.79 -41.68 -15.35
N HIS A 339 23.25 -41.28 -16.51
CA HIS A 339 23.19 -42.16 -17.66
C HIS A 339 24.63 -42.48 -18.07
N THR A 340 24.99 -43.73 -17.81
CA THR A 340 26.06 -44.46 -18.49
C THR A 340 25.87 -44.35 -20.00
N ASN A 341 26.76 -43.63 -20.67
CA ASN A 341 26.96 -43.76 -22.11
C ASN A 341 28.30 -44.47 -22.33
N LEU A 342 28.22 -45.78 -22.60
CA LEU A 342 29.20 -46.43 -23.44
C LEU A 342 29.10 -45.81 -24.83
N HIS A 343 30.20 -45.26 -25.35
CA HIS A 343 30.65 -45.54 -26.73
C HIS A 343 32.03 -44.92 -26.98
N THR A 344 33.03 -45.80 -27.02
CA THR A 344 34.12 -45.91 -28.02
C THR A 344 34.73 -44.62 -28.60
N THR A 345 36.00 -44.41 -28.27
CA THR A 345 36.94 -43.52 -28.99
C THR A 345 37.19 -43.98 -30.44
N PRO A 346 37.62 -43.05 -31.30
CA PRO A 346 38.92 -43.30 -31.92
C PRO A 346 39.88 -42.10 -31.93
N ASN A 347 41.14 -42.52 -31.86
CA ASN A 347 42.42 -41.81 -31.83
C ASN A 347 42.62 -40.76 -32.94
N LYS A 348 43.31 -39.65 -32.66
CA LYS A 348 44.02 -38.85 -33.67
C LYS A 348 45.40 -38.41 -33.17
N LYS A 349 46.44 -38.91 -33.86
CA LYS A 349 47.83 -38.46 -33.82
C LYS A 349 48.09 -37.39 -34.90
N ASN A 350 48.88 -36.40 -34.52
CA ASN A 350 49.92 -35.63 -35.22
C ASN A 350 49.72 -35.06 -36.64
N ASN A 351 49.90 -33.74 -36.74
CA ASN A 351 50.86 -32.99 -37.59
C ASN A 351 50.65 -31.48 -37.32
N SER A 352 51.58 -30.53 -37.43
CA SER A 352 53.04 -30.40 -37.35
C SER A 352 53.33 -28.92 -37.70
N HIS A 353 54.34 -28.30 -37.07
CA HIS A 353 55.06 -27.07 -37.51
C HIS A 353 54.25 -25.73 -37.59
N THR A 354 54.75 -24.52 -37.30
CA THR A 354 56.09 -23.97 -36.99
C THR A 354 55.89 -22.54 -36.44
N ASN A 355 56.77 -22.14 -35.52
CA ASN A 355 56.99 -20.80 -34.93
C ASN A 355 57.82 -19.92 -35.93
N PRO A 356 58.34 -18.68 -35.68
CA PRO A 356 58.30 -17.85 -34.46
C PRO A 356 58.34 -16.29 -34.62
N ASN A 357 58.35 -15.61 -33.44
CA ASN A 357 59.08 -14.37 -33.08
C ASN A 357 58.49 -12.97 -33.36
N THR A 358 58.17 -12.26 -32.27
CA THR A 358 58.91 -11.06 -31.80
C THR A 358 58.52 -10.67 -30.37
N THR A 359 59.52 -10.41 -29.53
CA THR A 359 59.48 -9.91 -28.13
C THR A 359 59.63 -8.37 -28.09
N PRO A 360 59.71 -7.68 -26.92
CA PRO A 360 58.71 -7.53 -25.85
C PRO A 360 58.52 -6.02 -25.46
N ASN A 361 57.83 -5.75 -24.34
CA ASN A 361 58.05 -4.63 -23.37
C ASN A 361 57.00 -3.50 -23.33
N LYS A 362 56.24 -3.36 -22.23
CA LYS A 362 56.38 -2.26 -21.23
C LYS A 362 55.32 -2.29 -20.11
N LYS A 363 55.80 -1.85 -18.95
CA LYS A 363 55.22 -1.71 -17.60
C LYS A 363 53.96 -0.83 -17.51
N SER A 364 53.08 -1.10 -16.54
CA SER A 364 52.72 -0.14 -15.47
C SER A 364 51.78 -0.76 -14.41
N LYS A 365 51.86 -0.21 -13.20
CA LYS A 365 51.43 -0.72 -11.88
C LYS A 365 49.96 -0.35 -11.53
N PRO A 366 49.41 -0.87 -10.41
CA PRO A 366 47.98 -1.06 -10.17
C PRO A 366 47.33 0.05 -9.34
N ASN A 367 45.99 0.06 -9.24
CA ASN A 367 45.26 0.69 -8.13
C ASN A 367 43.79 0.20 -8.01
N PRO A 368 43.07 0.45 -6.90
CA PRO A 368 42.59 -0.63 -6.03
C PRO A 368 41.06 -0.66 -5.81
N SER A 369 40.63 -1.72 -5.14
CA SER A 369 39.25 -2.04 -4.73
C SER A 369 38.61 -0.99 -3.81
N PRO A 370 37.28 -0.76 -3.86
CA PRO A 370 36.57 0.03 -2.85
C PRO A 370 36.11 -0.82 -1.66
N GLN A 371 36.37 -0.31 -0.46
CA GLN A 371 35.96 -0.84 0.83
C GLN A 371 34.47 -0.63 1.10
N THR A 372 33.92 -1.61 1.81
CA THR A 372 32.62 -1.67 2.46
C THR A 372 32.55 -0.75 3.69
N HIS A 373 31.50 0.06 3.81
CA HIS A 373 31.16 0.76 5.06
C HIS A 373 29.89 0.20 5.70
N HIS A 374 30.06 -0.24 6.95
CA HIS A 374 29.04 -0.61 7.92
C HIS A 374 28.17 0.60 8.32
N ASN A 375 26.86 0.40 8.38
CA ASN A 375 25.91 1.30 9.05
C ASN A 375 25.64 0.79 10.47
N GLN A 376 26.02 1.57 11.49
CA GLN A 376 25.60 1.38 12.87
C GLN A 376 24.39 2.27 13.19
N SER A 377 23.47 1.66 13.92
CA SER A 377 22.25 2.17 14.53
C SER A 377 22.50 3.30 15.52
N ASN A 378 21.69 4.36 15.48
CA ASN A 378 21.55 5.31 16.58
C ASN A 378 20.11 5.36 17.10
N SER A 379 20.00 5.02 18.37
CA SER A 379 18.88 5.23 19.28
C SER A 379 18.69 6.72 19.59
N HIS A 380 17.46 7.21 19.54
CA HIS A 380 17.11 8.50 20.13
C HIS A 380 16.00 8.36 21.17
N THR A 381 16.35 8.86 22.35
CA THR A 381 15.56 9.19 23.51
C THR A 381 14.69 10.41 23.24
N ASN A 382 13.42 10.35 23.65
CA ASN A 382 12.51 11.49 23.71
C ASN A 382 12.76 12.32 24.98
N PRO A 383 12.47 13.63 24.97
CA PRO A 383 12.06 14.35 26.17
C PRO A 383 10.64 13.99 26.62
#